data_AF-A0A2T4A7F8-F1
#
_entry.id   AF-A0A2T4A7F8-F1
#
_cell.length_a   1.000
_cell.length_b   1.000
_cell.length_c   1.000
_cell.angle_alpha   90.00
_cell.angle_beta   90.00
_cell.angle_gamma   90.00
#
_symmetry.space_group_name_H-M   'P 1'
#
loop_
_entity.id
_entity.type
_entity.pdbx_description
1 polymer ?
#
loop_
_entity_poly.entity_id
_entity_poly.type
_entity_poly.pdbx_seq_one_letter_code
_entity_poly.pdbx_strand_id
1 'polypeptide(L)'
;MLTQDSCQILPPSVTVPYLRVSAHLELPPTLTYAGANLWNFTCNGEDFSDPEQLSTLLSFTGTESESWFLLISVAMEAKASSIIPIMTRAIEAIKVHDYQVIIKALEELKSHIEEVGTLLERMHERCDPMTFYHQIRPFLAGSMNMEAAGLPNGVFYDEGNGKGEWRKLRGGSNGQSSLIAFWDIVLGVMHKGHSDSKGSFHEEARDYMPGPHARFLVHVARLGSIRKLALDLEDPLQEEEHRLRAAYTSAVETFTAFRQKHINIVTRYILIPSKQPWTGPTRVNLASSSSEKKGEGLTGTGGSQLFPFLKQSRDETTVAGKLENSKP
;
A
#
# COMPACT_ATOMS: atom_id res chain seq x y z
N MET A 1 36.43 -9.53 2.57
CA MET A 1 35.57 -8.50 3.20
C MET A 1 35.50 -7.32 2.24
N LEU A 2 34.49 -7.28 1.36
CA LEU A 2 34.20 -6.08 0.57
C LEU A 2 33.29 -5.20 1.44
N THR A 3 33.85 -4.17 2.04
CA THR A 3 33.10 -2.97 2.43
C THR A 3 32.68 -2.30 1.13
N GLN A 4 31.57 -2.75 0.56
CA GLN A 4 31.07 -2.20 -0.70
C GLN A 4 30.37 -0.88 -0.35
N ASP A 5 31.06 0.23 -0.58
CA ASP A 5 30.42 1.53 -0.70
C ASP A 5 29.19 1.35 -1.61
N SER A 6 28.04 1.87 -1.20
CA SER A 6 26.82 1.75 -2.01
C SER A 6 27.12 2.31 -3.39
N CYS A 7 27.11 1.44 -4.40
CA CYS A 7 27.35 1.87 -5.78
C CYS A 7 26.16 2.75 -6.18
N GLN A 8 26.37 4.06 -6.13
CA GLN A 8 25.35 5.04 -6.45
C GLN A 8 25.01 5.06 -7.95
N ILE A 9 25.73 4.31 -8.78
CA ILE A 9 25.60 4.28 -10.23
C ILE A 9 25.11 2.90 -10.66
N LEU A 10 23.95 2.85 -11.32
CA LEU A 10 23.46 1.66 -12.00
C LEU A 10 24.07 1.63 -13.42
N PRO A 11 24.78 0.55 -13.81
CA PRO A 11 25.51 0.52 -15.07
C PRO A 11 24.57 0.47 -16.29
N PRO A 12 25.01 0.92 -17.48
CA PRO A 12 24.18 0.97 -18.70
C PRO A 12 23.53 -0.36 -19.09
N SER A 13 24.22 -1.49 -18.84
CA SER A 13 23.72 -2.83 -19.14
C SER A 13 22.47 -3.20 -18.32
N VAL A 14 22.23 -2.53 -17.19
CA VAL A 14 21.01 -2.71 -16.37
C VAL A 14 20.08 -1.51 -16.54
N THR A 15 20.60 -0.29 -16.51
CA THR A 15 19.80 0.93 -16.63
C THR A 15 18.96 0.94 -17.91
N VAL A 16 19.58 0.81 -19.08
CA VAL A 16 18.89 0.98 -20.36
C VAL A 16 17.68 0.02 -20.53
N PRO A 17 17.80 -1.30 -20.30
CA PRO A 17 16.64 -2.18 -20.35
C PRO A 17 15.65 -1.89 -19.22
N TYR A 18 16.13 -1.55 -18.01
CA TYR A 18 15.24 -1.27 -16.89
C TYR A 18 14.35 -0.06 -17.15
N LEU A 19 14.91 1.04 -17.66
CA LEU A 19 14.15 2.23 -18.03
C LEU A 19 13.11 1.93 -19.11
N ARG A 20 13.45 1.10 -20.10
CA ARG A 20 12.52 0.70 -21.16
C ARG A 20 11.35 -0.10 -20.62
N VAL A 21 11.61 -1.08 -19.76
CA VAL A 21 10.57 -1.91 -19.13
C VAL A 21 9.69 -1.07 -18.21
N SER A 22 10.31 -0.22 -17.39
CA SER A 22 9.61 0.73 -16.52
C SER A 22 8.69 1.67 -17.31
N ALA A 23 9.18 2.27 -18.40
CA ALA A 23 8.35 3.11 -19.26
C ALA A 23 7.19 2.33 -19.91
N HIS A 24 7.43 1.08 -20.35
CA HIS A 24 6.40 0.23 -20.94
C HIS A 24 5.29 -0.14 -19.95
N LEU A 25 5.66 -0.44 -18.70
CA LEU A 25 4.73 -0.77 -17.62
C LEU A 25 4.12 0.46 -16.94
N GLU A 26 4.57 1.66 -17.35
CA GLU A 26 4.22 2.94 -16.75
C GLU A 26 4.52 2.98 -15.24
N LEU A 27 5.68 2.44 -14.86
CA LEU A 27 6.18 2.38 -13.48
C LEU A 27 7.54 3.06 -13.35
N PRO A 28 7.88 3.62 -12.17
CA PRO A 28 9.24 4.09 -11.92
C PRO A 28 10.24 2.92 -11.90
N PRO A 29 11.52 3.16 -12.25
CA PRO A 29 12.56 2.13 -12.25
C PRO A 29 13.08 1.87 -10.83
N THR A 30 12.19 1.40 -9.95
CA THR A 30 12.48 0.90 -8.60
C THR A 30 11.65 -0.36 -8.33
N LEU A 31 11.96 -1.10 -7.25
CA LEU A 31 11.12 -2.23 -6.83
C LEU A 31 9.80 -1.70 -6.25
N THR A 32 8.69 -1.94 -6.96
CA THR A 32 7.34 -1.56 -6.53
C THR A 32 6.61 -2.75 -5.89
N TYR A 33 5.48 -2.49 -5.24
CA TYR A 33 4.58 -3.53 -4.72
C TYR A 33 4.15 -4.53 -5.80
N ALA A 34 3.91 -4.07 -7.03
CA ALA A 34 3.56 -4.97 -8.14
C ALA A 34 4.71 -5.94 -8.47
N GLY A 35 5.95 -5.42 -8.57
CA GLY A 35 7.12 -6.25 -8.84
C GLY A 35 7.49 -7.18 -7.69
N ALA A 36 7.33 -6.75 -6.44
CA ALA A 36 7.67 -7.54 -5.27
C ALA A 36 6.62 -8.63 -4.94
N ASN A 37 5.34 -8.39 -5.28
CA ASN A 37 4.22 -9.25 -4.90
C ASN A 37 3.46 -9.76 -6.13
N LEU A 38 2.73 -8.88 -6.83
CA LEU A 38 1.74 -9.25 -7.86
C LEU A 38 2.33 -10.06 -9.02
N TRP A 39 3.63 -9.90 -9.31
CA TRP A 39 4.33 -10.62 -10.38
C TRP A 39 5.34 -11.64 -9.86
N ASN A 40 5.49 -11.78 -8.54
CA ASN A 40 6.55 -12.57 -7.91
C ASN A 40 6.01 -13.80 -7.16
N PHE A 41 5.09 -14.54 -7.78
CA PHE A 41 4.55 -15.75 -7.16
C PHE A 41 4.16 -16.83 -8.18
N THR A 42 4.06 -18.06 -7.70
CA THR A 42 3.40 -19.20 -8.33
C THR A 42 2.40 -19.81 -7.37
N CYS A 43 1.38 -20.51 -7.87
CA CYS A 43 0.40 -21.22 -7.05
C CYS A 43 0.40 -22.72 -7.41
N ASN A 44 0.52 -23.57 -6.41
CA ASN A 44 0.37 -25.02 -6.50
C ASN A 44 -1.10 -25.38 -6.21
N GLY A 45 -2.02 -24.90 -7.06
CA GLY A 45 -3.46 -25.07 -6.88
C GLY A 45 -4.25 -24.03 -7.66
N GLU A 46 -5.53 -23.90 -7.32
CA GLU A 46 -6.45 -22.90 -7.91
C GLU A 46 -6.83 -21.79 -6.92
N ASP A 47 -6.54 -21.96 -5.63
CA ASP A 47 -6.87 -20.97 -4.60
C ASP A 47 -5.69 -20.02 -4.35
N PHE A 48 -5.70 -18.91 -5.06
CA PHE A 48 -4.71 -17.84 -4.89
C PHE A 48 -4.85 -17.08 -3.56
N SER A 49 -5.92 -17.30 -2.80
CA SER A 49 -6.15 -16.67 -1.50
C SER A 49 -5.61 -17.48 -0.32
N ASP A 50 -5.04 -18.66 -0.59
CA ASP A 50 -4.40 -19.53 0.39
C ASP A 50 -2.86 -19.39 0.31
N PRO A 51 -2.21 -18.65 1.25
CA PRO A 51 -0.76 -18.47 1.29
C PRO A 51 0.05 -19.78 1.27
N GLU A 52 -0.51 -20.88 1.78
CA GLU A 52 0.13 -22.19 1.78
C GLU A 52 0.30 -22.79 0.38
N GLN A 53 -0.58 -22.43 -0.56
CA GLN A 53 -0.49 -22.88 -1.95
C GLN A 53 0.45 -22.00 -2.77
N LEU A 54 0.90 -20.88 -2.23
CA LEU A 54 1.74 -19.92 -2.94
C LEU A 54 3.24 -20.18 -2.72
N SER A 55 4.06 -19.75 -3.67
CA SER A 55 5.53 -19.76 -3.57
C SER A 55 6.11 -18.54 -4.27
N THR A 56 7.15 -17.93 -3.71
CA THR A 56 7.85 -16.79 -4.33
C THR A 56 8.75 -17.25 -5.47
N LEU A 57 8.81 -16.45 -6.54
CA LEU A 57 9.72 -16.72 -7.68
C LEU A 57 11.15 -16.26 -7.38
N LEU A 58 11.27 -15.07 -6.78
CA LEU A 58 12.52 -14.41 -6.43
C LEU A 58 12.48 -13.98 -4.97
N SER A 59 13.62 -14.09 -4.31
CA SER A 59 13.83 -13.76 -2.90
C SER A 59 15.24 -13.19 -2.71
N PHE A 60 15.35 -12.07 -1.98
CA PHE A 60 16.63 -11.43 -1.70
C PHE A 60 17.39 -12.15 -0.58
N THR A 61 16.68 -12.68 0.41
CA THR A 61 17.27 -13.29 1.62
C THR A 61 17.22 -14.81 1.63
N GLY A 62 16.33 -15.41 0.84
CA GLY A 62 16.00 -16.84 0.89
C GLY A 62 15.26 -17.26 2.16
N THR A 63 14.79 -16.31 2.99
CA THR A 63 14.17 -16.63 4.29
C THR A 63 12.69 -16.88 4.16
N GLU A 64 12.15 -17.78 5.00
CA GLU A 64 10.71 -18.01 5.10
C GLU A 64 9.94 -16.72 5.40
N SER A 65 10.49 -15.86 6.28
CA SER A 65 9.90 -14.56 6.59
C SER A 65 9.71 -13.65 5.36
N GLU A 66 10.63 -13.69 4.39
CA GLU A 66 10.50 -12.88 3.18
C GLU A 66 9.38 -13.41 2.31
N SER A 67 9.40 -14.72 2.04
CA SER A 67 8.36 -15.37 1.26
C SER A 67 6.99 -15.18 1.89
N TRP A 68 6.86 -15.41 3.20
CA TRP A 68 5.58 -15.24 3.90
C TRP A 68 5.07 -13.80 3.84
N PHE A 69 5.94 -12.80 4.04
CA PHE A 69 5.57 -11.39 3.95
C PHE A 69 4.99 -11.02 2.57
N LEU A 70 5.64 -11.48 1.50
CA LEU A 70 5.20 -11.19 0.13
C LEU A 70 3.93 -11.98 -0.23
N LEU A 71 3.85 -13.26 0.16
CA LEU A 71 2.72 -14.13 -0.19
C LEU A 71 1.44 -13.82 0.58
N ILE A 72 1.52 -13.35 1.84
CA ILE A 72 0.35 -12.80 2.55
C ILE A 72 -0.23 -11.63 1.75
N SER A 73 0.62 -10.76 1.21
CA SER A 73 0.18 -9.63 0.39
C SER A 73 -0.52 -10.09 -0.90
N VAL A 74 -0.01 -11.12 -1.58
CA VAL A 74 -0.66 -11.73 -2.75
C VAL A 74 -2.01 -12.35 -2.39
N ALA A 75 -2.07 -13.12 -1.31
CA ALA A 75 -3.31 -13.77 -0.86
C ALA A 75 -4.40 -12.74 -0.52
N MET A 76 -4.05 -11.62 0.10
CA MET A 76 -4.97 -10.51 0.38
C MET A 76 -5.57 -9.93 -0.91
N GLU A 77 -4.75 -9.69 -1.93
CA GLU A 77 -5.18 -9.16 -3.23
C GLU A 77 -6.11 -10.16 -3.95
N ALA A 78 -5.76 -11.45 -3.95
CA ALA A 78 -6.57 -12.51 -4.54
C ALA A 78 -7.92 -12.63 -3.82
N LYS A 79 -7.91 -12.64 -2.48
CA LYS A 79 -9.10 -12.81 -1.63
C LYS A 79 -10.17 -11.77 -1.90
N ALA A 80 -9.78 -10.53 -2.12
CA ALA A 80 -10.71 -9.42 -2.36
C ALA A 80 -10.87 -9.03 -3.82
N SER A 81 -10.32 -9.79 -4.77
CA SER A 81 -10.37 -9.44 -6.20
C SER A 81 -11.80 -9.32 -6.76
N SER A 82 -12.72 -10.16 -6.28
CA SER A 82 -14.15 -10.18 -6.67
C SER A 82 -14.88 -8.87 -6.33
N ILE A 83 -14.41 -8.12 -5.32
CA ILE A 83 -15.09 -6.89 -4.88
C ILE A 83 -15.00 -5.76 -5.90
N ILE A 84 -14.01 -5.79 -6.79
CA ILE A 84 -13.76 -4.76 -7.79
C ILE A 84 -14.98 -4.58 -8.73
N PRO A 85 -15.45 -5.61 -9.45
CA PRO A 85 -16.65 -5.49 -10.28
C PRO A 85 -17.95 -5.30 -9.48
N ILE A 86 -18.03 -5.78 -8.23
CA ILE A 86 -19.21 -5.58 -7.36
C ILE A 86 -19.37 -4.11 -7.00
N MET A 87 -18.31 -3.48 -6.49
CA MET A 87 -18.35 -2.07 -6.09
C MET A 87 -18.42 -1.13 -7.29
N THR A 88 -17.84 -1.51 -8.44
CA THR A 88 -18.00 -0.74 -9.68
C THR A 88 -19.48 -0.66 -10.08
N ARG A 89 -20.21 -1.79 -10.06
CA ARG A 89 -21.66 -1.82 -10.29
C ARG A 89 -22.45 -1.01 -9.25
N ALA A 90 -22.04 -1.06 -7.99
CA ALA A 90 -22.66 -0.27 -6.93
C ALA A 90 -22.52 1.24 -7.17
N ILE A 91 -21.37 1.70 -7.67
CA ILE A 91 -21.18 3.12 -8.02
C ILE A 91 -22.05 3.51 -9.22
N GLU A 92 -22.20 2.65 -10.22
CA GLU A 92 -23.09 2.90 -11.36
C GLU A 92 -24.57 2.98 -10.92
N ALA A 93 -24.97 2.15 -9.95
CA ALA A 93 -26.30 2.11 -9.36
C ALA A 93 -26.71 3.40 -8.62
N ILE A 94 -25.75 4.27 -8.26
CA ILE A 94 -26.02 5.59 -7.66
C ILE A 94 -26.96 6.42 -8.55
N LYS A 95 -26.78 6.39 -9.88
CA LYS A 95 -27.53 7.24 -10.82
C LYS A 95 -29.03 6.97 -10.81
N VAL A 96 -29.42 5.73 -10.51
CA VAL A 96 -30.82 5.28 -10.47
C VAL A 96 -31.32 5.06 -9.05
N HIS A 97 -30.53 5.42 -8.03
CA HIS A 97 -30.84 5.23 -6.62
C HIS A 97 -31.24 3.77 -6.28
N ASP A 98 -30.56 2.79 -6.90
CA ASP A 98 -30.78 1.37 -6.57
C ASP A 98 -30.05 1.03 -5.26
N TYR A 99 -30.68 1.39 -4.15
CA TYR A 99 -30.12 1.21 -2.81
C TYR A 99 -29.88 -0.26 -2.46
N GLN A 100 -30.69 -1.18 -2.99
CA GLN A 100 -30.54 -2.62 -2.71
C GLN A 100 -29.21 -3.15 -3.27
N VAL A 101 -28.86 -2.78 -4.51
CA VAL A 101 -27.57 -3.14 -5.10
C VAL A 101 -26.40 -2.54 -4.31
N ILE A 102 -26.53 -1.28 -3.88
CA ILE A 102 -25.47 -0.58 -3.13
C ILE A 102 -25.28 -1.20 -1.74
N ILE A 103 -26.36 -1.45 -1.01
CA ILE A 103 -26.34 -2.05 0.33
C ILE A 103 -25.65 -3.41 0.28
N LYS A 104 -26.09 -4.29 -0.63
CA LYS A 104 -25.50 -5.63 -0.77
C LYS A 104 -24.01 -5.56 -1.11
N ALA A 105 -23.60 -4.63 -1.97
CA ALA A 105 -22.21 -4.45 -2.32
C ALA A 105 -21.36 -3.96 -1.12
N LEU A 106 -21.90 -3.07 -0.27
CA LEU A 106 -21.24 -2.61 0.95
C LEU A 106 -21.09 -3.72 1.99
N GLU A 107 -22.11 -4.57 2.14
CA GLU A 107 -22.07 -5.76 3.00
C GLU A 107 -21.02 -6.78 2.51
N GLU A 108 -20.95 -7.02 1.20
CA GLU A 108 -19.92 -7.87 0.61
C GLU A 108 -18.52 -7.24 0.79
N LEU A 109 -18.36 -5.93 0.59
CA LEU A 109 -17.10 -5.23 0.82
C LEU A 109 -16.64 -5.38 2.26
N LYS A 110 -17.55 -5.22 3.22
CA LYS A 110 -17.28 -5.45 4.64
C LYS A 110 -16.71 -6.85 4.88
N SER A 111 -17.36 -7.90 4.36
CA SER A 111 -16.89 -9.29 4.51
C SER A 111 -15.47 -9.46 3.95
N HIS A 112 -15.19 -8.93 2.76
CA HIS A 112 -13.86 -9.03 2.16
C HIS A 112 -12.79 -8.29 2.95
N ILE A 113 -13.11 -7.11 3.53
CA ILE A 113 -12.16 -6.40 4.40
C ILE A 113 -11.86 -7.20 5.67
N GLU A 114 -12.87 -7.86 6.26
CA GLU A 114 -12.68 -8.73 7.43
C GLU A 114 -11.79 -9.92 7.10
N GLU A 115 -12.04 -10.59 5.97
CA GLU A 115 -11.25 -11.72 5.48
C GLU A 115 -9.79 -11.34 5.17
N VAL A 116 -9.59 -10.20 4.50
CA VAL A 116 -8.26 -9.63 4.26
C VAL A 116 -7.58 -9.24 5.58
N GLY A 117 -8.34 -8.76 6.56
CA GLY A 117 -7.86 -8.49 7.91
C GLY A 117 -7.37 -9.75 8.63
N THR A 118 -8.07 -10.87 8.46
CA THR A 118 -7.65 -12.18 8.98
C THR A 118 -6.36 -12.65 8.32
N LEU A 119 -6.25 -12.54 6.99
CA LEU A 119 -5.01 -12.86 6.26
C LEU A 119 -3.83 -12.00 6.72
N LEU A 120 -4.04 -10.71 6.97
CA LEU A 120 -2.99 -9.82 7.47
C LEU A 120 -2.43 -10.28 8.83
N GLU A 121 -3.27 -10.80 9.72
CA GLU A 121 -2.85 -11.30 11.04
C GLU A 121 -2.00 -12.58 10.94
N ARG A 122 -2.18 -13.36 9.86
CA ARG A 122 -1.35 -14.53 9.57
C ARG A 122 0.12 -14.19 9.34
N MET A 123 0.47 -12.92 9.17
CA MET A 123 1.87 -12.46 9.18
C MET A 123 2.63 -12.99 10.41
N HIS A 124 1.95 -13.12 11.56
CA HIS A 124 2.53 -13.64 12.81
C HIS A 124 2.94 -15.11 12.76
N GLU A 125 2.42 -15.90 11.83
CA GLU A 125 2.66 -17.33 11.76
C GLU A 125 4.10 -17.65 11.34
N ARG A 126 4.60 -16.98 10.30
CA ARG A 126 5.89 -17.34 9.66
C ARG A 126 6.77 -16.16 9.26
N CYS A 127 6.44 -14.95 9.70
CA CYS A 127 7.31 -13.78 9.55
C CYS A 127 7.88 -13.36 10.91
N ASP A 128 9.19 -13.54 11.10
CA ASP A 128 9.92 -13.08 12.28
C ASP A 128 10.16 -11.56 12.23
N PRO A 129 9.75 -10.78 13.25
CA PRO A 129 9.90 -9.33 13.26
C PRO A 129 11.33 -8.80 13.13
N MET A 130 12.31 -9.46 13.76
CA MET A 130 13.71 -9.01 13.71
C MET A 130 14.32 -9.30 12.33
N THR A 131 14.02 -10.46 11.76
CA THR A 131 14.38 -10.83 10.39
C THR A 131 13.76 -9.87 9.39
N PHE A 132 12.47 -9.55 9.52
CA PHE A 132 11.82 -8.56 8.67
C PHE A 132 12.52 -7.20 8.73
N TYR A 133 12.72 -6.66 9.93
CA TYR A 133 13.27 -5.33 10.09
C TYR A 133 14.72 -5.20 9.63
N HIS A 134 15.58 -6.17 9.97
CA HIS A 134 17.02 -6.07 9.72
C HIS A 134 17.48 -6.71 8.40
N GLN A 135 16.77 -7.72 7.89
CA GLN A 135 17.24 -8.48 6.72
C GLN A 135 16.39 -8.23 5.47
N ILE A 136 15.08 -8.03 5.62
CA ILE A 136 14.14 -7.93 4.48
C ILE A 136 13.89 -6.47 4.11
N ARG A 137 13.45 -5.65 5.08
CA ARG A 137 13.08 -4.25 4.89
C ARG A 137 14.13 -3.39 4.16
N PRO A 138 15.46 -3.58 4.35
CA PRO A 138 16.47 -2.85 3.57
C PRO A 138 16.37 -3.04 2.04
N PHE A 139 15.98 -4.23 1.56
CA PHE A 139 15.82 -4.49 0.12
C PHE A 139 14.56 -3.86 -0.48
N LEU A 140 13.57 -3.57 0.36
CA LEU A 140 12.32 -2.93 -0.05
C LEU A 140 12.42 -1.39 -0.05
N ALA A 141 13.49 -0.83 0.50
CA ALA A 141 13.71 0.61 0.54
C ALA A 141 14.14 1.14 -0.84
N GLY A 142 13.61 2.32 -1.19
CA GLY A 142 14.06 3.06 -2.36
C GLY A 142 15.20 4.01 -2.02
N SER A 143 15.46 4.95 -2.91
CA SER A 143 16.51 5.98 -2.78
C SER A 143 16.00 7.35 -2.32
N MET A 144 14.68 7.52 -2.16
CA MET A 144 14.05 8.74 -1.64
C MET A 144 14.30 8.90 -0.13
N ASN A 145 14.72 10.10 0.28
CA ASN A 145 15.02 10.44 1.68
C ASN A 145 16.11 9.55 2.32
N MET A 146 17.10 9.12 1.51
CA MET A 146 18.19 8.23 1.91
C MET A 146 19.55 8.95 2.03
N GLU A 147 19.54 10.26 2.30
CA GLU A 147 20.75 11.06 2.51
C GLU A 147 21.64 10.46 3.62
N ALA A 148 21.03 10.07 4.75
CA ALA A 148 21.72 9.45 5.88
C ALA A 148 22.26 8.03 5.57
N ALA A 149 21.73 7.38 4.53
CA ALA A 149 22.22 6.09 4.02
C ALA A 149 23.32 6.25 2.95
N GLY A 150 23.80 7.48 2.72
CA GLY A 150 24.81 7.75 1.69
C GLY A 150 24.24 7.85 0.28
N LEU A 151 22.93 8.09 0.09
CA LEU A 151 22.31 8.38 -1.21
C LEU A 151 21.75 9.81 -1.29
N PRO A 152 22.58 10.87 -1.15
CA PRO A 152 22.09 12.25 -1.08
C PRO A 152 21.39 12.72 -2.36
N ASN A 153 21.73 12.13 -3.51
CA ASN A 153 21.10 12.40 -4.81
C ASN A 153 20.24 11.23 -5.31
N GLY A 154 20.03 10.21 -4.47
CA GLY A 154 19.46 8.94 -4.88
C GLY A 154 20.46 8.08 -5.66
N VAL A 155 20.00 7.44 -6.74
CA VAL A 155 20.82 6.57 -7.62
C VAL A 155 20.92 7.20 -8.99
N PHE A 156 22.11 7.19 -9.58
CA PHE A 156 22.37 7.60 -10.95
C PHE A 156 22.10 6.44 -11.90
N TYR A 157 21.18 6.65 -12.83
CA TYR A 157 20.82 5.70 -13.88
C TYR A 157 21.68 6.03 -15.10
N ASP A 158 22.84 5.38 -15.23
CA ASP A 158 23.79 5.60 -16.35
C ASP A 158 23.24 4.97 -17.63
N GLU A 159 23.01 5.77 -18.67
CA GLU A 159 22.57 5.31 -20.00
C GLU A 159 23.75 5.15 -20.98
N GLY A 160 24.98 5.36 -20.50
CA GLY A 160 26.21 5.29 -21.27
C GLY A 160 26.53 6.58 -22.02
N ASN A 161 27.79 6.70 -22.48
CA ASN A 161 28.28 7.85 -23.25
C ASN A 161 28.07 9.21 -22.53
N GLY A 162 28.17 9.23 -21.21
CA GLY A 162 27.98 10.43 -20.40
C GLY A 162 26.51 10.88 -20.26
N LYS A 163 25.53 10.02 -20.62
CA LYS A 163 24.11 10.27 -20.42
C LYS A 163 23.59 9.53 -19.19
N GLY A 164 22.61 10.11 -18.51
CA GLY A 164 21.96 9.49 -17.36
C GLY A 164 21.43 10.54 -16.39
N GLU A 165 20.67 10.09 -15.39
CA GLU A 165 20.01 10.97 -14.45
C GLU A 165 20.07 10.44 -13.02
N TRP A 166 20.25 11.36 -12.06
CA TRP A 166 20.08 11.09 -10.64
C TRP A 166 18.59 11.00 -10.31
N ARG A 167 18.17 9.92 -9.63
CA ARG A 167 16.76 9.70 -9.28
C ARG A 167 16.61 9.30 -7.82
N LYS A 168 15.71 10.02 -7.14
CA LYS A 168 15.21 9.70 -5.81
C LYS A 168 13.84 9.03 -5.95
N LEU A 169 13.80 7.72 -5.78
CA LEU A 169 12.58 6.92 -5.96
C LEU A 169 12.16 6.30 -4.64
N ARG A 170 10.85 6.23 -4.39
CA ARG A 170 10.30 5.57 -3.19
C ARG A 170 10.47 4.05 -3.33
N GLY A 171 10.62 3.37 -2.20
CA GLY A 171 10.66 1.91 -2.16
C GLY A 171 9.27 1.29 -2.27
N GLY A 172 9.23 -0.04 -2.29
CA GLY A 172 8.00 -0.81 -2.24
C GLY A 172 7.28 -0.59 -0.91
N SER A 173 5.98 -0.35 -0.94
CA SER A 173 5.15 -0.28 0.27
C SER A 173 3.73 -0.75 -0.02
N ASN A 174 3.04 -1.23 1.02
CA ASN A 174 1.64 -1.66 0.90
C ASN A 174 0.69 -0.52 0.50
N GLY A 175 1.11 0.74 0.62
CA GLY A 175 0.37 1.89 0.09
C GLY A 175 0.27 1.91 -1.45
N GLN A 176 1.08 1.11 -2.14
CA GLN A 176 1.04 0.93 -3.59
C GLN A 176 0.06 -0.20 -4.02
N SER A 177 -0.66 -0.82 -3.08
CA SER A 177 -1.77 -1.73 -3.40
C SER A 177 -2.90 -0.94 -4.05
N SER A 178 -3.30 -1.34 -5.26
CA SER A 178 -4.42 -0.74 -5.97
C SER A 178 -5.76 -1.08 -5.31
N LEU A 179 -5.87 -2.25 -4.67
CA LEU A 179 -7.07 -2.69 -3.95
C LEU A 179 -7.38 -1.78 -2.76
N ILE A 180 -6.38 -1.47 -1.92
CA ILE A 180 -6.60 -0.59 -0.76
C ILE A 180 -7.00 0.82 -1.22
N ALA A 181 -6.35 1.35 -2.27
CA ALA A 181 -6.72 2.63 -2.85
C ALA A 181 -8.12 2.60 -3.51
N PHE A 182 -8.54 1.47 -4.05
CA PHE A 182 -9.89 1.27 -4.56
C PHE A 182 -10.92 1.37 -3.43
N TRP A 183 -10.67 0.74 -2.27
CA TRP A 183 -11.55 0.86 -1.10
C TRP A 183 -11.70 2.30 -0.61
N ASP A 184 -10.60 3.06 -0.56
CA ASP A 184 -10.65 4.50 -0.24
C ASP A 184 -11.57 5.25 -1.19
N ILE A 185 -11.45 5.00 -2.50
CA ILE A 185 -12.23 5.68 -3.53
C ILE A 185 -13.72 5.33 -3.42
N VAL A 186 -14.08 4.04 -3.33
CA VAL A 186 -15.49 3.62 -3.34
C VAL A 186 -16.21 4.02 -2.05
N LEU A 187 -15.49 4.09 -0.92
CA LEU A 187 -16.00 4.59 0.36
C LEU A 187 -15.88 6.12 0.49
N GLY A 188 -15.31 6.82 -0.50
CA GLY A 188 -15.17 8.27 -0.46
C GLY A 188 -14.28 8.80 0.67
N VAL A 189 -13.25 8.05 1.05
CA VAL A 189 -12.23 8.47 2.01
C VAL A 189 -11.32 9.50 1.35
N MET A 190 -11.25 10.69 1.95
CA MET A 190 -10.44 11.80 1.45
C MET A 190 -9.16 11.93 2.26
N HIS A 191 -8.02 11.79 1.58
CA HIS A 191 -6.70 11.90 2.18
C HIS A 191 -6.13 13.31 2.02
N LYS A 192 -5.83 13.99 3.13
CA LYS A 192 -5.25 15.34 3.10
C LYS A 192 -3.76 15.27 2.76
N GLY A 193 -3.32 16.17 1.88
CA GLY A 193 -1.90 16.37 1.57
C GLY A 193 -1.12 17.00 2.71
N HIS A 194 0.21 16.98 2.61
CA HIS A 194 1.10 17.65 3.57
C HIS A 194 1.03 19.19 3.50
N SER A 195 0.44 19.75 2.43
CA SER A 195 0.12 21.18 2.24
C SER A 195 -0.90 21.31 1.09
N ASP A 196 -1.60 22.44 0.97
CA ASP A 196 -2.55 22.72 -0.13
C ASP A 196 -1.94 22.64 -1.55
N SER A 197 -0.60 22.61 -1.65
CA SER A 197 0.15 22.59 -2.92
C SER A 197 0.76 21.22 -3.28
N LYS A 198 0.73 20.24 -2.37
CA LYS A 198 1.29 18.90 -2.60
C LYS A 198 0.21 17.85 -2.42
N GLY A 199 0.10 16.95 -3.39
CA GLY A 199 -0.81 15.80 -3.33
C GLY A 199 -0.58 14.95 -2.08
N SER A 200 -1.58 14.16 -1.72
CA SER A 200 -1.45 13.21 -0.62
C SER A 200 -0.45 12.11 -0.96
N PHE A 201 0.14 11.47 0.06
CA PHE A 201 0.99 10.30 -0.16
C PHE A 201 0.23 9.18 -0.90
N HIS A 202 -1.08 9.07 -0.69
CA HIS A 202 -1.94 8.12 -1.41
C HIS A 202 -2.03 8.43 -2.90
N GLU A 203 -2.00 9.71 -3.30
CA GLU A 203 -1.95 10.11 -4.71
C GLU A 203 -0.58 9.82 -5.31
N GLU A 204 0.51 10.17 -4.62
CA GLU A 204 1.87 9.84 -5.06
C GLU A 204 2.10 8.33 -5.18
N ALA A 205 1.49 7.52 -4.31
CA ALA A 205 1.59 6.06 -4.36
C ALA A 205 0.95 5.47 -5.63
N ARG A 206 0.01 6.17 -6.28
CA ARG A 206 -0.58 5.74 -7.56
C ARG A 206 0.43 5.78 -8.71
N ASP A 207 1.44 6.65 -8.63
CA ASP A 207 2.53 6.69 -9.61
C ASP A 207 3.42 5.44 -9.54
N TYR A 208 3.24 4.60 -8.51
CA TYR A 208 3.95 3.33 -8.30
C TYR A 208 3.04 2.12 -8.50
N MET A 209 1.82 2.32 -9.01
CA MET A 209 0.90 1.27 -9.44
C MET A 209 1.02 1.06 -10.96
N PRO A 210 0.81 -0.15 -11.49
CA PRO A 210 0.81 -0.36 -12.94
C PRO A 210 -0.14 0.61 -13.65
N GLY A 211 0.27 1.17 -14.79
CA GLY A 211 -0.49 2.22 -15.50
C GLY A 211 -1.98 1.92 -15.67
N PRO A 212 -2.38 0.71 -16.11
CA PRO A 212 -3.79 0.32 -16.20
C PRO A 212 -4.54 0.37 -14.87
N HIS A 213 -3.90 0.01 -13.75
CA HIS A 213 -4.51 0.06 -12.43
C HIS A 213 -4.72 1.52 -11.99
N ALA A 214 -3.71 2.38 -12.15
CA ALA A 214 -3.82 3.79 -11.82
C ALA A 214 -4.95 4.48 -12.62
N ARG A 215 -5.03 4.21 -13.93
CA ARG A 215 -6.13 4.70 -14.78
C ARG A 215 -7.49 4.19 -14.35
N PHE A 216 -7.59 2.91 -13.96
CA PHE A 216 -8.83 2.34 -13.44
C PHE A 216 -9.29 3.07 -12.18
N LEU A 217 -8.40 3.35 -11.22
CA LEU A 217 -8.74 4.12 -10.02
C LEU A 217 -9.24 5.53 -10.36
N VAL A 218 -8.60 6.22 -11.32
CA VAL A 218 -9.06 7.53 -11.81
C VAL A 218 -10.45 7.44 -12.45
N HIS A 219 -10.71 6.37 -13.20
CA HIS A 219 -12.02 6.14 -13.81
C HIS A 219 -13.11 5.94 -12.74
N VAL A 220 -12.89 5.04 -11.78
CA VAL A 220 -13.86 4.75 -10.71
C VAL A 220 -14.16 6.00 -9.88
N ALA A 221 -13.14 6.79 -9.55
CA ALA A 221 -13.32 8.03 -8.79
C ALA A 221 -14.21 9.08 -9.50
N ARG A 222 -14.39 8.97 -10.83
CA ARG A 222 -15.26 9.85 -11.63
C ARG A 222 -16.68 9.33 -11.78
N LEU A 223 -16.96 8.07 -11.46
CA LEU A 223 -18.28 7.46 -11.66
C LEU A 223 -19.31 7.93 -10.63
N GLY A 224 -18.89 8.25 -9.41
CA GLY A 224 -19.75 8.70 -8.32
C GLY A 224 -19.12 8.50 -6.94
N SER A 225 -19.87 8.83 -5.88
CA SER A 225 -19.44 8.64 -4.50
C SER A 225 -20.60 8.13 -3.66
N ILE A 226 -20.47 6.92 -3.11
CA ILE A 226 -21.48 6.32 -2.21
C ILE A 226 -21.59 7.16 -0.93
N ARG A 227 -20.48 7.68 -0.43
CA ARG A 227 -20.45 8.62 0.70
C ARG A 227 -21.29 9.86 0.42
N LYS A 228 -21.12 10.48 -0.76
CA LYS A 228 -21.90 11.65 -1.13
C LYS A 228 -23.39 11.33 -1.22
N LEU A 229 -23.76 10.22 -1.85
CA LEU A 229 -25.15 9.75 -1.87
C LEU A 229 -25.72 9.64 -0.45
N ALA A 230 -24.99 9.01 0.49
CA ALA A 230 -25.43 8.86 1.87
C ALA A 230 -25.54 10.20 2.64
N LEU A 231 -24.69 11.19 2.33
CA LEU A 231 -24.72 12.54 2.91
C LEU A 231 -25.88 13.39 2.37
N ASP A 232 -26.20 13.26 1.08
CA ASP A 232 -27.19 14.09 0.40
C ASP A 232 -28.65 13.69 0.73
N LEU A 233 -28.88 12.60 1.48
CA LEU A 233 -30.22 12.19 1.92
C LEU A 233 -30.81 13.14 2.97
N GLU A 234 -32.05 13.56 2.78
CA GLU A 234 -32.76 14.52 3.63
C GLU A 234 -33.72 13.84 4.61
N ASP A 235 -33.84 14.39 5.83
CA ASP A 235 -34.76 13.86 6.83
C ASP A 235 -36.23 14.26 6.54
N PRO A 236 -37.21 13.40 6.87
CA PRO A 236 -37.04 12.07 7.47
C PRO A 236 -36.66 11.02 6.43
N LEU A 237 -35.68 10.18 6.77
CA LEU A 237 -35.24 9.08 5.90
C LEU A 237 -36.29 7.98 5.78
N GLN A 238 -36.33 7.36 4.60
CA GLN A 238 -37.04 6.11 4.37
C GLN A 238 -36.26 4.92 4.93
N GLU A 239 -36.93 3.79 5.11
CA GLU A 239 -36.32 2.55 5.62
C GLU A 239 -35.10 2.11 4.82
N GLU A 240 -35.14 2.19 3.48
CA GLU A 240 -34.01 1.80 2.63
C GLU A 240 -32.82 2.78 2.74
N GLU A 241 -33.11 4.06 2.94
CA GLU A 241 -32.10 5.11 3.13
C GLU A 241 -31.38 4.96 4.48
N HIS A 242 -32.12 4.58 5.53
CA HIS A 242 -31.55 4.17 6.80
C HIS A 242 -30.61 2.96 6.66
N ARG A 243 -31.02 1.94 5.90
CA ARG A 243 -30.19 0.75 5.64
C ARG A 243 -28.95 1.09 4.83
N LEU A 244 -29.05 1.98 3.84
CA LEU A 244 -27.90 2.47 3.07
C LEU A 244 -26.88 3.14 3.98
N ARG A 245 -27.31 4.09 4.83
CA ARG A 245 -26.41 4.77 5.78
C ARG A 245 -25.77 3.77 6.74
N ALA A 246 -26.54 2.83 7.27
CA ALA A 246 -26.03 1.80 8.18
C ALA A 246 -25.00 0.87 7.53
N ALA A 247 -25.27 0.38 6.31
CA ALA A 247 -24.36 -0.47 5.56
C ALA A 247 -23.05 0.27 5.21
N TYR A 248 -23.16 1.54 4.79
CA TYR A 248 -22.02 2.38 4.50
C TYR A 248 -21.15 2.60 5.76
N THR A 249 -21.76 3.03 6.87
CA THR A 249 -21.04 3.26 8.12
C THR A 249 -20.37 1.97 8.60
N SER A 250 -21.05 0.82 8.53
CA SER A 250 -20.47 -0.47 8.93
C SER A 250 -19.26 -0.85 8.06
N ALA A 251 -19.31 -0.66 6.73
CA ALA A 251 -18.17 -0.92 5.86
C ALA A 251 -16.96 -0.02 6.19
N VAL A 252 -17.21 1.27 6.48
CA VAL A 252 -16.15 2.22 6.87
C VAL A 252 -15.55 1.91 8.24
N GLU A 253 -16.37 1.51 9.22
CA GLU A 253 -15.91 1.06 10.54
C GLU A 253 -15.02 -0.19 10.42
N THR A 254 -15.43 -1.16 9.60
CA THR A 254 -14.62 -2.34 9.31
C THR A 254 -13.30 -1.97 8.63
N PHE A 255 -13.30 -1.01 7.69
CA PHE A 255 -12.04 -0.53 7.09
C PHE A 255 -11.15 0.21 8.09
N THR A 256 -11.75 0.98 9.01
CA THR A 256 -11.05 1.62 10.12
C THR A 256 -10.38 0.58 11.02
N ALA A 257 -11.09 -0.50 11.35
CA ALA A 257 -10.55 -1.62 12.13
C ALA A 257 -9.40 -2.32 11.40
N PHE A 258 -9.50 -2.52 10.07
CA PHE A 258 -8.40 -3.04 9.26
C PHE A 258 -7.16 -2.15 9.33
N ARG A 259 -7.32 -0.82 9.20
CA ARG A 259 -6.20 0.13 9.34
C ARG A 259 -5.58 0.09 10.73
N GLN A 260 -6.40 -0.12 11.78
CA GLN A 260 -5.90 -0.32 13.13
C GLN A 260 -5.09 -1.63 13.25
N LYS A 261 -5.55 -2.74 12.65
CA LYS A 261 -4.77 -3.99 12.56
C LYS A 261 -3.42 -3.74 11.88
N HIS A 262 -3.40 -2.99 10.77
CA HIS A 262 -2.15 -2.65 10.09
C HIS A 262 -1.19 -1.81 10.95
N ILE A 263 -1.70 -0.84 11.73
CA ILE A 263 -0.88 -0.10 12.72
C ILE A 263 -0.26 -1.06 13.74
N ASN A 264 -1.00 -2.07 14.20
CA ASN A 264 -0.49 -3.07 15.15
C ASN A 264 0.63 -3.93 14.52
N ILE A 265 0.45 -4.35 13.26
CA ILE A 265 1.50 -5.04 12.49
C ILE A 265 2.75 -4.15 12.40
N VAL A 266 2.61 -2.91 11.95
CA VAL A 266 3.75 -1.98 11.83
C VAL A 266 4.43 -1.73 13.18
N THR A 267 3.67 -1.67 14.27
CA THR A 267 4.21 -1.58 15.62
C THR A 267 5.10 -2.78 15.95
N ARG A 268 4.62 -3.99 15.67
CA ARG A 268 5.35 -5.24 15.97
C ARG A 268 6.57 -5.44 15.07
N TYR A 269 6.45 -5.13 13.79
CA TYR A 269 7.48 -5.45 12.78
C TYR A 269 8.47 -4.31 12.51
N ILE A 270 8.17 -3.09 12.97
CA ILE A 270 9.05 -1.92 12.72
C ILE A 270 9.39 -1.22 14.02
N LEU A 271 8.41 -0.76 14.80
CA LEU A 271 8.70 0.06 15.99
C LEU A 271 9.44 -0.73 17.07
N ILE A 272 8.95 -1.93 17.40
CA ILE A 272 9.57 -2.76 18.44
C ILE A 272 10.99 -3.18 18.02
N PRO A 273 11.23 -3.78 16.83
CA PRO A 273 12.57 -4.11 16.34
C PRO A 273 13.53 -2.93 16.28
N SER A 274 13.06 -1.73 15.90
CA SER A 274 13.91 -0.52 15.83
C SER A 274 14.58 -0.13 17.15
N LYS A 275 14.05 -0.62 18.28
CA LYS A 275 14.55 -0.34 19.64
C LYS A 275 15.30 -1.51 20.26
N GLN A 276 15.36 -2.66 19.57
CA GLN A 276 15.98 -3.88 20.08
C GLN A 276 17.39 -4.04 19.52
N PRO A 277 18.34 -4.58 20.30
CA PRO A 277 19.68 -4.87 19.81
C PRO A 277 19.65 -5.99 18.78
N TRP A 278 20.47 -5.89 17.74
CA TRP A 278 20.63 -6.90 16.70
C TRP A 278 22.09 -7.35 16.59
N THR A 279 22.30 -8.66 16.70
CA THR A 279 23.63 -9.29 16.64
C THR A 279 23.84 -10.13 15.38
N GLY A 280 22.84 -10.18 14.48
CA GLY A 280 22.93 -10.90 13.22
C GLY A 280 23.75 -10.16 12.15
N PRO A 281 23.91 -10.76 10.96
CA PRO A 281 24.66 -10.15 9.87
C PRO A 281 24.02 -8.82 9.44
N THR A 282 24.68 -7.70 9.74
CA THR A 282 24.24 -6.36 9.33
C THR A 282 24.74 -6.07 7.92
N ARG A 283 23.85 -6.10 6.93
CA ARG A 283 24.13 -5.49 5.62
C ARG A 283 23.80 -3.99 5.70
N VAL A 284 24.59 -3.16 5.02
CA VAL A 284 24.51 -1.68 5.06
C VAL A 284 23.06 -1.22 4.88
N ASN A 285 22.59 -0.39 5.80
CA ASN A 285 21.23 -0.45 6.31
C ASN A 285 20.37 0.71 5.79
N LEU A 286 20.06 0.74 4.48
CA LEU A 286 19.32 1.86 3.84
C LEU A 286 18.06 2.32 4.62
N ALA A 287 17.22 1.38 5.06
CA ALA A 287 15.95 1.67 5.73
C ALA A 287 16.05 2.00 7.23
N SER A 288 17.18 1.70 7.87
CA SER A 288 17.40 1.85 9.33
C SER A 288 18.45 2.91 9.65
N SER A 289 19.37 3.23 8.74
CA SER A 289 20.25 4.40 8.86
C SER A 289 19.49 5.72 8.73
N SER A 290 18.36 5.74 8.00
CA SER A 290 17.43 6.88 7.98
C SER A 290 16.70 7.09 9.33
N SER A 291 16.83 6.15 10.27
CA SER A 291 16.17 6.18 11.58
C SER A 291 17.08 6.70 12.70
N GLU A 292 18.38 6.92 12.43
CA GLU A 292 19.38 7.28 13.45
C GLU A 292 19.53 8.80 13.71
N LYS A 293 18.85 9.67 12.93
CA LYS A 293 18.80 11.09 13.25
C LYS A 293 17.91 11.32 14.48
N LYS A 294 18.53 11.63 15.62
CA LYS A 294 17.85 12.07 16.85
C LYS A 294 16.81 13.15 16.54
N GLY A 295 15.52 12.80 16.60
CA GLY A 295 14.39 13.73 16.51
C GLY A 295 13.46 13.51 15.31
N GLU A 296 13.90 12.82 14.26
CA GLU A 296 13.05 12.48 13.11
C GLU A 296 12.50 11.04 13.31
N GLY A 297 11.17 10.88 13.30
CA GLY A 297 10.53 9.58 13.55
C GLY A 297 10.87 8.49 12.52
N LEU A 298 10.44 7.25 12.79
CA LEU A 298 10.68 6.11 11.87
C LEU A 298 10.08 6.37 10.49
N THR A 299 10.90 6.17 9.45
CA THR A 299 10.51 6.38 8.05
C THR A 299 10.09 5.06 7.41
N GLY A 300 8.95 5.01 6.73
CA GLY A 300 8.54 3.82 5.96
C GLY A 300 9.46 3.58 4.75
N THR A 301 9.42 2.39 4.15
CA THR A 301 10.15 2.09 2.89
C THR A 301 9.72 2.99 1.73
N GLY A 302 8.46 3.45 1.78
CA GLY A 302 7.91 4.48 0.88
C GLY A 302 8.42 5.90 1.17
N GLY A 303 9.17 6.15 2.25
CA GLY A 303 9.79 7.45 2.54
C GLY A 303 8.93 8.45 3.34
N SER A 304 7.78 8.04 3.89
CA SER A 304 6.93 8.86 4.78
C SER A 304 7.24 8.62 6.26
N GLN A 305 6.90 9.59 7.14
CA GLN A 305 6.90 9.33 8.58
C GLN A 305 5.79 8.33 8.91
N LEU A 306 6.21 7.13 9.30
CA LEU A 306 5.36 5.95 9.23
C LEU A 306 4.12 6.03 10.14
N PHE A 307 4.30 6.34 11.42
CA PHE A 307 3.20 6.35 12.38
C PHE A 307 2.22 7.51 12.21
N PRO A 308 2.67 8.78 12.04
CA PRO A 308 1.76 9.88 11.76
C PRO A 308 0.91 9.61 10.51
N PHE A 309 1.52 9.10 9.44
CA PHE A 309 0.83 8.77 8.21
C PHE A 309 -0.25 7.70 8.42
N LEU A 310 0.08 6.57 9.05
CA LEU A 310 -0.89 5.50 9.26
C LEU A 310 -2.04 5.91 10.18
N LYS A 311 -1.75 6.70 11.22
CA LYS A 311 -2.78 7.24 12.12
C LYS A 311 -3.70 8.21 11.38
N GLN A 312 -3.13 9.15 10.61
CA GLN A 312 -3.91 10.08 9.79
C GLN A 312 -4.83 9.32 8.83
N SER A 313 -4.31 8.32 8.12
CA SER A 313 -5.07 7.50 7.18
C SER A 313 -6.25 6.78 7.88
N ARG A 314 -6.05 6.19 9.06
CA ARG A 314 -7.11 5.59 9.87
C ARG A 314 -8.15 6.62 10.32
N ASP A 315 -7.70 7.78 10.79
CA ASP A 315 -8.57 8.83 11.33
C ASP A 315 -9.43 9.45 10.22
N GLU A 316 -8.87 9.64 9.03
CA GLU A 316 -9.60 10.08 7.82
C GLU A 316 -10.66 9.06 7.40
N THR A 317 -10.37 7.75 7.47
CA THR A 317 -11.40 6.70 7.28
C THR A 317 -12.50 6.80 8.33
N THR A 318 -12.13 6.99 9.60
CA THR A 318 -13.10 7.10 10.70
C THR A 318 -14.04 8.28 10.47
N VAL A 319 -13.50 9.42 10.04
CA VAL A 319 -14.26 10.63 9.73
C VAL A 319 -15.21 10.40 8.55
N ALA A 320 -14.81 9.61 7.54
CA ALA A 320 -15.67 9.31 6.40
C ALA A 320 -16.97 8.59 6.82
N GLY A 321 -16.94 7.78 7.89
CA GLY A 321 -18.07 6.99 8.39
C GLY A 321 -19.07 7.76 9.24
N LYS A 322 -18.70 8.95 9.73
CA LYS A 322 -19.58 9.78 10.57
C LYS A 322 -20.77 10.37 9.80
N LEU A 323 -20.71 10.42 8.47
CA LEU A 323 -21.74 11.03 7.62
C LEU A 323 -22.16 12.45 8.08
N GLU A 324 -21.18 13.22 8.55
CA GLU A 324 -21.37 14.63 8.90
C GLU A 324 -20.75 15.49 7.79
N ASN A 325 -21.48 16.54 7.37
CA ASN A 325 -20.88 17.59 6.56
C ASN A 325 -19.74 18.21 7.35
N SER A 326 -18.52 18.04 6.85
CA SER A 326 -17.35 18.74 7.39
C SER A 326 -17.64 20.23 7.27
N LYS A 327 -17.94 20.91 8.37
CA LYS A 327 -18.01 22.37 8.35
C LYS A 327 -16.67 22.89 7.80
N PRO A 328 -16.70 23.88 6.89
CA PRO A 328 -15.51 24.42 6.26
C PRO A 328 -14.49 24.92 7.28
#